data_AF-A0A0M4D5Y0-F1
#
_entry.id   AF-A0A0M4D5Y0-F1
#
_cell.length_a   1.000
_cell.length_b   1.000
_cell.length_c   1.000
_cell.angle_alpha   90.00
_cell.angle_beta   90.00
_cell.angle_gamma   90.00
#
_symmetry.space_group_name_H-M   'P 1'
#
loop_
_entity.id
_entity.type
_entity.pdbx_description
1 polymer ?
#
loop_
_entity_poly.entity_id
_entity_poly.type
_entity_poly.pdbx_seq_one_letter_code
_entity_poly.pdbx_strand_id
1 'polypeptide(L)'
;MDSMRGLLSGSYGHDDGGIDAPPAVGVDERRMQVRAYNYWASLLADRAYPSVEDLDLDRAGDFGPHSVLLDFTAGIENPAIAFLGDRLRAESQIDPDVQYISQIPGRSLLSRLTDHYLQIIANRTPIGFEAEFVNDRAVTIMYRGILLPFSSDDDTIDFILGVINWKEAVPADEEEELQLSVDQAMRSAAPLTAPMPLWADGPDSGHIVSDAPGFAAFDQLEELDPADAAPSAPDEDADLADWLAAARETAERAIAADSRSRSALYQAVGKAWDFALVAETQPEAFAELLEDAGLSAQARAPMTPVVKLVFGAHYDKTRVAEYACVLGHARAEGVGRGELAAYLDRYPGGLKGVVKDVRARRRPAAREDAAGTTLDALRRAHPAVILEHDAGDAEFVVLIARTMPGGHIGIVAKAAEDAALVARLAKKAIAIGPGV
;
A
#
# COMPACT_ATOMS: atom_id res chain seq x y z
N MET A 1 -61.01 18.65 -49.85
CA MET A 1 -59.78 18.91 -50.62
C MET A 1 -58.89 19.68 -49.68
N ASP A 2 -58.24 19.03 -48.73
CA ASP A 2 -57.08 18.16 -48.91
C ASP A 2 -55.85 18.94 -49.41
N SER A 3 -54.76 18.81 -48.65
CA SER A 3 -53.38 19.23 -48.93
C SER A 3 -52.97 20.72 -48.75
N MET A 4 -52.00 20.88 -47.83
CA MET A 4 -50.73 21.61 -47.98
C MET A 4 -50.55 22.95 -47.21
N ARG A 5 -49.81 22.81 -46.09
CA ARG A 5 -48.79 23.69 -45.47
C ARG A 5 -49.04 25.21 -45.33
N GLY A 6 -48.87 25.69 -44.10
CA GLY A 6 -48.13 26.93 -43.87
C GLY A 6 -48.47 27.71 -42.59
N LEU A 7 -47.76 27.38 -41.50
CA LEU A 7 -47.29 28.28 -40.44
C LEU A 7 -48.33 29.05 -39.61
N LEU A 8 -48.43 28.69 -38.32
CA LEU A 8 -48.23 29.60 -37.17
C LEU A 8 -48.28 28.82 -35.84
N SER A 9 -47.42 29.24 -34.91
CA SER A 9 -47.45 29.04 -33.45
C SER A 9 -46.67 27.87 -32.84
N GLY A 10 -45.46 28.21 -32.36
CA GLY A 10 -45.11 28.12 -30.93
C GLY A 10 -44.62 26.78 -30.37
N SER A 11 -43.34 26.74 -30.01
CA SER A 11 -42.84 26.29 -28.69
C SER A 11 -41.33 26.07 -28.78
N TYR A 12 -40.58 26.94 -28.10
CA TYR A 12 -39.14 26.76 -27.88
C TYR A 12 -38.95 25.57 -26.93
N GLY A 13 -38.52 24.42 -27.46
CA GLY A 13 -37.86 23.38 -26.69
C GLY A 13 -36.36 23.70 -26.69
N HIS A 14 -35.89 24.31 -25.61
CA HIS A 14 -34.48 24.45 -25.31
C HIS A 14 -33.97 23.06 -24.92
N ASP A 15 -33.24 22.42 -25.83
CA ASP A 15 -32.49 21.19 -25.53
C ASP A 15 -31.29 21.63 -24.69
N ASP A 16 -31.45 21.50 -23.38
CA ASP A 16 -30.42 21.70 -22.37
C ASP A 16 -29.38 20.60 -22.55
N GLY A 17 -28.43 20.86 -23.46
CA GLY A 17 -27.20 20.10 -23.62
C GLY A 17 -26.32 20.32 -22.40
N GLY A 18 -26.75 19.82 -21.25
CA GLY A 18 -25.95 19.70 -20.05
C GLY A 18 -24.71 18.89 -20.40
N ILE A 19 -23.57 19.59 -20.44
CA ILE A 19 -22.25 18.98 -20.51
C ILE A 19 -22.15 18.08 -19.29
N ASP A 20 -22.26 16.76 -19.50
CA ASP A 20 -22.05 15.78 -18.45
C ASP A 20 -20.63 15.99 -17.90
N ALA A 21 -20.54 16.20 -16.60
CA ALA A 21 -19.27 16.44 -15.93
C ALA A 21 -18.38 15.20 -16.14
N PRO A 22 -17.08 15.36 -16.44
CA PRO A 22 -16.20 14.21 -16.62
C PRO A 22 -16.27 13.32 -15.37
N PRO A 23 -16.46 12.00 -15.52
CA PRO A 23 -16.71 11.12 -14.39
C PRO A 23 -15.56 11.21 -13.39
N ALA A 24 -15.88 11.34 -12.10
CA ALA A 24 -14.89 11.40 -11.02
C ALA A 24 -14.22 10.02 -10.84
N VAL A 25 -13.17 9.80 -11.62
CA VAL A 25 -12.54 8.50 -11.93
C VAL A 25 -11.86 7.81 -10.73
N GLY A 26 -11.57 8.47 -9.60
CA GLY A 26 -10.91 7.82 -8.44
C GLY A 26 -11.83 7.33 -7.31
N VAL A 27 -13.12 7.69 -7.35
CA VAL A 27 -14.03 7.50 -6.20
C VAL A 27 -14.72 6.13 -6.25
N ASP A 28 -15.08 5.67 -7.44
CA ASP A 28 -15.88 4.44 -7.59
C ASP A 28 -15.10 3.16 -7.27
N GLU A 29 -13.81 3.12 -7.60
CA GLU A 29 -12.94 1.97 -7.35
C GLU A 29 -12.63 1.78 -5.87
N ARG A 30 -12.41 2.90 -5.16
CA ARG A 30 -12.25 2.91 -3.70
C ARG A 30 -13.54 2.49 -3.00
N ARG A 31 -14.69 2.90 -3.54
CA ARG A 31 -15.99 2.44 -3.02
C ARG A 31 -16.17 0.94 -3.22
N MET A 32 -15.67 0.32 -4.29
CA MET A 32 -15.80 -1.12 -4.52
C MET A 32 -15.14 -1.97 -3.44
N GLN A 33 -13.89 -1.68 -3.05
CA GLN A 33 -13.20 -2.44 -2.00
C GLN A 33 -13.81 -2.22 -0.63
N VAL A 34 -14.22 -0.98 -0.33
CA VAL A 34 -14.91 -0.67 0.92
C VAL A 34 -16.25 -1.41 0.98
N ARG A 35 -16.98 -1.50 -0.14
CA ARG A 35 -18.21 -2.32 -0.23
C ARG A 35 -17.92 -3.80 0.00
N ALA A 36 -16.87 -4.35 -0.62
CA ALA A 36 -16.46 -5.74 -0.41
C ALA A 36 -16.08 -6.02 1.05
N TYR A 37 -15.31 -5.12 1.67
CA TYR A 37 -14.96 -5.23 3.09
C TYR A 37 -16.18 -5.12 3.99
N ASN A 38 -17.06 -4.15 3.77
CA ASN A 38 -18.28 -3.97 4.56
C ASN A 38 -19.22 -5.18 4.44
N TYR A 39 -19.31 -5.77 3.24
CA TYR A 39 -20.04 -7.01 3.03
C TYR A 39 -19.42 -8.15 3.85
N TRP A 40 -18.11 -8.38 3.73
CA TRP A 40 -17.40 -9.37 4.54
C TRP A 40 -17.55 -9.15 6.05
N ALA A 41 -17.42 -7.90 6.51
CA ALA A 41 -17.57 -7.55 7.91
C ALA A 41 -19.01 -7.78 8.41
N SER A 42 -20.01 -7.59 7.54
CA SER A 42 -21.41 -7.89 7.87
C SER A 42 -21.68 -9.38 8.08
N LEU A 43 -20.83 -10.26 7.53
CA LEU A 43 -20.93 -11.72 7.68
C LEU A 43 -20.23 -12.25 8.95
N LEU A 44 -19.40 -11.44 9.62
CA LEU A 44 -18.61 -11.90 10.79
C LEU A 44 -19.49 -12.36 11.96
N ALA A 45 -20.66 -11.75 12.18
CA ALA A 45 -21.48 -11.98 13.37
C ALA A 45 -20.62 -12.00 14.66
N ASP A 46 -20.61 -13.10 15.42
CA ASP A 46 -19.80 -13.32 16.63
C ASP A 46 -18.50 -14.13 16.38
N ARG A 47 -18.12 -14.36 15.12
CA ARG A 47 -16.97 -15.18 14.70
C ARG A 47 -15.73 -14.34 14.46
N ALA A 48 -14.56 -14.99 14.47
CA ALA A 48 -13.30 -14.38 14.06
C ALA A 48 -13.22 -14.23 12.53
N TYR A 49 -13.83 -15.16 11.80
CA TYR A 49 -13.98 -15.09 10.34
C TYR A 49 -15.40 -15.50 9.92
N PRO A 50 -15.93 -14.89 8.85
CA PRO A 50 -17.20 -15.33 8.30
C PRO A 50 -17.10 -16.74 7.70
N SER A 51 -18.23 -17.46 7.75
CA SER A 51 -18.37 -18.74 7.07
C SER A 51 -18.41 -18.53 5.56
N VAL A 52 -17.76 -19.41 4.80
CA VAL A 52 -17.93 -19.42 3.34
C VAL A 52 -19.37 -19.79 2.94
N GLU A 53 -20.10 -20.52 3.78
CA GLU A 53 -21.50 -20.90 3.53
C GLU A 53 -22.45 -19.69 3.53
N ASP A 54 -22.06 -18.59 4.20
CA ASP A 54 -22.83 -17.35 4.26
C ASP A 54 -22.49 -16.40 3.08
N LEU A 55 -21.51 -16.78 2.25
CA LEU A 55 -21.07 -15.99 1.10
C LEU A 55 -22.06 -16.15 -0.06
N ASP A 56 -22.65 -15.04 -0.47
CA ASP A 56 -23.56 -14.94 -1.61
C ASP A 56 -23.03 -13.89 -2.60
N LEU A 57 -22.32 -14.36 -3.62
CA LEU A 57 -21.70 -13.51 -4.64
C LEU A 57 -22.70 -12.97 -5.67
N ASP A 58 -23.89 -13.55 -5.77
CA ASP A 58 -24.97 -13.02 -6.62
C ASP A 58 -25.64 -11.81 -5.94
N ARG A 59 -25.65 -11.77 -4.60
CA ARG A 59 -26.13 -10.63 -3.80
C ARG A 59 -25.04 -9.61 -3.46
N ALA A 60 -23.78 -9.95 -3.71
CA ALA A 60 -22.62 -9.06 -3.53
C ALA A 60 -22.64 -7.81 -4.44
N GLY A 61 -23.58 -7.71 -5.38
CA GLY A 61 -23.84 -6.50 -6.13
C GLY A 61 -22.77 -6.23 -7.19
N ASP A 62 -22.10 -5.09 -7.10
CA ASP A 62 -21.27 -4.56 -8.18
C ASP A 62 -19.83 -5.11 -8.24
N PHE A 63 -19.35 -5.76 -7.17
CA PHE A 63 -18.01 -6.32 -7.13
C PHE A 63 -17.94 -7.82 -7.45
N GLY A 64 -19.07 -8.53 -7.54
CA GLY A 64 -19.12 -9.95 -7.91
C GLY A 64 -18.43 -10.27 -9.25
N PRO A 65 -18.66 -9.50 -10.34
CA PRO A 65 -17.95 -9.69 -11.61
C PRO A 65 -16.43 -9.45 -11.53
N HIS A 66 -15.98 -8.78 -10.47
CA HIS A 66 -14.60 -8.39 -10.20
C HIS A 66 -13.92 -9.26 -9.12
N SER A 67 -14.60 -10.32 -8.66
CA SER A 67 -14.13 -11.15 -7.56
C SER A 67 -13.63 -12.53 -7.98
N VAL A 68 -12.79 -13.12 -7.14
CA VAL A 68 -12.32 -14.51 -7.19
C VAL A 68 -12.46 -15.12 -5.81
N LEU A 69 -12.94 -16.37 -5.72
CA LEU A 69 -12.90 -17.15 -4.49
C LEU A 69 -11.87 -18.27 -4.64
N LEU A 70 -10.88 -18.27 -3.75
CA LEU A 70 -9.84 -19.29 -3.69
C LEU A 70 -10.15 -20.28 -2.57
N ASP A 71 -10.05 -21.57 -2.89
CA ASP A 71 -10.29 -22.70 -2.00
C ASP A 71 -8.96 -23.39 -1.64
N PHE A 72 -8.63 -23.36 -0.35
CA PHE A 72 -7.40 -23.89 0.25
C PHE A 72 -7.61 -25.25 0.92
N THR A 73 -8.81 -25.83 0.87
CA THR A 73 -9.12 -27.11 1.54
C THR A 73 -8.22 -28.26 1.08
N ALA A 74 -7.76 -28.22 -0.18
CA ALA A 74 -6.84 -29.19 -0.77
C ALA A 74 -5.35 -28.85 -0.60
N GLY A 75 -5.02 -27.69 -0.03
CA GLY A 75 -3.65 -27.25 0.24
C GLY A 75 -3.33 -25.81 -0.20
N ILE A 76 -2.27 -25.25 0.39
CA ILE A 76 -1.88 -23.84 0.23
C ILE A 76 -1.01 -23.54 -0.99
N GLU A 77 -0.39 -24.56 -1.59
CA GLU A 77 0.58 -24.36 -2.68
C GLU A 77 -0.10 -24.13 -4.04
N ASN A 78 -1.27 -24.75 -4.26
CA ASN A 78 -2.02 -24.62 -5.50
C ASN A 78 -3.53 -24.70 -5.22
N PRO A 79 -4.11 -23.66 -4.60
CA PRO A 79 -5.52 -23.66 -4.26
C PRO A 79 -6.40 -23.67 -5.52
N ALA A 80 -7.60 -24.19 -5.37
CA ALA A 80 -8.59 -24.23 -6.44
C ALA A 80 -9.31 -22.88 -6.56
N ILE A 81 -9.82 -22.59 -7.76
CA ILE A 81 -10.64 -21.42 -8.03
C ILE A 81 -12.10 -21.85 -7.91
N ALA A 82 -12.70 -21.59 -6.74
CA ALA A 82 -14.09 -21.94 -6.47
C ALA A 82 -15.08 -21.01 -7.19
N PHE A 83 -14.70 -19.75 -7.39
CA PHE A 83 -15.47 -18.78 -8.15
C PHE A 83 -14.55 -17.80 -8.87
N LEU A 84 -14.93 -17.38 -10.07
CA LEU A 84 -14.24 -16.33 -10.81
C LEU A 84 -15.27 -15.46 -11.57
N GLY A 85 -15.31 -14.18 -11.24
CA GLY A 85 -16.22 -13.22 -11.85
C GLY A 85 -15.93 -12.97 -13.33
N ASP A 86 -16.98 -12.70 -14.11
CA ASP A 86 -16.91 -12.63 -15.58
C ASP A 86 -15.98 -11.53 -16.09
N ARG A 87 -15.92 -10.37 -15.44
CA ARG A 87 -15.02 -9.28 -15.86
C ARG A 87 -13.57 -9.63 -15.60
N LEU A 88 -13.29 -10.21 -14.43
CA LEU A 88 -11.93 -10.63 -14.08
C LEU A 88 -11.45 -11.78 -14.97
N ARG A 89 -12.35 -12.71 -15.30
CA ARG A 89 -12.11 -13.80 -16.25
C ARG A 89 -11.77 -13.27 -17.65
N ALA A 90 -12.59 -12.35 -18.16
CA ALA A 90 -12.41 -11.77 -19.48
C ALA A 90 -11.08 -11.01 -19.61
N GLU A 91 -10.76 -10.17 -18.62
CA GLU A 91 -9.49 -9.41 -18.64
C GLU A 91 -8.27 -10.32 -18.51
N SER A 92 -8.33 -11.32 -17.63
CA SER A 92 -7.21 -12.25 -17.42
C SER A 92 -7.09 -13.30 -18.53
N GLN A 93 -7.97 -13.30 -19.53
CA GLN A 93 -8.02 -14.27 -20.63
C GLN A 93 -8.03 -15.73 -20.14
N ILE A 94 -8.78 -15.97 -19.06
CA ILE A 94 -8.85 -17.29 -18.42
C ILE A 94 -9.92 -18.12 -19.13
N ASP A 95 -9.53 -19.29 -19.63
CA ASP A 95 -10.45 -20.26 -20.23
C ASP A 95 -11.43 -20.80 -19.16
N PRO A 96 -12.71 -21.04 -19.49
CA PRO A 96 -13.67 -21.64 -18.57
C PRO A 96 -13.25 -22.96 -17.92
N ASP A 97 -12.31 -23.71 -18.48
CA ASP A 97 -11.81 -24.97 -17.92
C ASP A 97 -10.73 -24.81 -16.82
N VAL A 98 -10.26 -23.60 -16.56
CA VAL A 98 -9.26 -23.30 -15.53
C VAL A 98 -9.84 -23.46 -14.12
N GLN A 99 -9.25 -24.35 -13.33
CA GLN A 99 -9.71 -24.73 -11.99
C GLN A 99 -8.69 -24.45 -10.88
N TYR A 100 -7.42 -24.23 -11.22
CA TYR A 100 -6.33 -24.06 -10.25
C TYR A 100 -5.47 -22.84 -10.55
N ILE A 101 -4.85 -22.27 -9.51
CA ILE A 101 -3.94 -21.12 -9.68
C ILE A 101 -2.81 -21.40 -10.65
N SER A 102 -2.23 -22.61 -10.61
CA SER A 102 -1.12 -23.00 -11.49
C SER A 102 -1.43 -22.93 -12.99
N GLN A 103 -2.71 -22.89 -13.37
CA GLN A 103 -3.17 -22.83 -14.75
C GLN A 103 -3.38 -21.39 -15.24
N ILE A 104 -3.26 -20.40 -14.34
CA ILE A 104 -3.45 -18.98 -14.67
C ILE A 104 -2.20 -18.44 -15.38
N PRO A 105 -2.34 -17.58 -16.40
CA PRO A 105 -1.22 -16.87 -17.00
C PRO A 105 -0.46 -16.01 -15.99
N GLY A 106 0.88 -16.15 -15.90
CA GLY A 106 1.71 -15.48 -14.88
C GLY A 106 1.78 -13.94 -14.99
N ARG A 107 1.31 -13.34 -16.09
CA ARG A 107 1.22 -11.89 -16.30
C ARG A 107 -0.21 -11.36 -16.28
N SER A 108 -1.15 -12.14 -15.77
CA SER A 108 -2.54 -11.71 -15.56
C SER A 108 -2.73 -10.96 -14.24
N LEU A 109 -3.82 -10.20 -14.14
CA LEU A 109 -4.29 -9.60 -12.88
C LEU A 109 -4.46 -10.63 -11.77
N LEU A 110 -5.01 -11.80 -12.13
CA LEU A 110 -5.27 -12.86 -11.16
C LEU A 110 -3.97 -13.43 -10.57
N SER A 111 -2.92 -13.60 -11.38
CA SER A 111 -1.60 -14.03 -10.87
C SER A 111 -1.05 -13.06 -9.83
N ARG A 112 -1.26 -11.75 -9.99
CA ARG A 112 -0.81 -10.75 -9.02
C ARG A 112 -1.57 -10.81 -7.70
N LEU A 113 -2.89 -10.99 -7.78
CA LEU A 113 -3.72 -11.19 -6.60
C LEU A 113 -3.25 -12.40 -5.78
N THR A 114 -2.79 -13.45 -6.48
CA THR A 114 -2.32 -14.67 -5.84
C THR A 114 -0.93 -14.55 -5.19
N ASP A 115 -0.13 -13.52 -5.51
CA ASP A 115 1.16 -13.28 -4.85
C ASP A 115 0.99 -12.98 -3.34
N HIS A 116 -0.21 -12.55 -2.93
CA HIS A 116 -0.48 -12.02 -1.59
C HIS A 116 -1.22 -12.99 -0.66
N TYR A 117 -1.81 -14.10 -1.15
CA TYR A 117 -2.64 -14.96 -0.30
C TYR A 117 -1.84 -15.62 0.84
N LEU A 118 -0.56 -15.94 0.62
CA LEU A 118 0.32 -16.49 1.67
C LEU A 118 0.50 -15.50 2.83
N GLN A 119 0.46 -14.20 2.55
CA GLN A 119 0.56 -13.17 3.58
C GLN A 119 -0.71 -13.12 4.44
N ILE A 120 -1.89 -13.40 3.86
CA ILE A 120 -3.15 -13.50 4.61
C ILE A 120 -3.16 -14.71 5.52
N ILE A 121 -2.77 -15.87 4.99
CA ILE A 121 -2.71 -17.10 5.80
C ILE A 121 -1.75 -16.89 6.99
N ALA A 122 -0.65 -16.16 6.79
CA ALA A 122 0.30 -15.85 7.85
C ALA A 122 -0.22 -14.80 8.85
N ASN A 123 -0.83 -13.71 8.37
CA ASN A 123 -1.20 -12.55 9.18
C ASN A 123 -2.63 -12.61 9.73
N ARG A 124 -3.45 -13.55 9.26
CA ARG A 124 -4.82 -13.79 9.74
C ARG A 124 -5.72 -12.55 9.67
N THR A 125 -5.52 -11.69 8.67
CA THR A 125 -6.24 -10.41 8.53
C THR A 125 -6.54 -10.09 7.07
N PRO A 126 -7.63 -9.34 6.78
CA PRO A 126 -7.86 -8.72 5.48
C PRO A 126 -6.66 -7.90 4.98
N ILE A 127 -6.33 -8.00 3.70
CA ILE A 127 -5.24 -7.22 3.09
C ILE A 127 -5.75 -6.49 1.86
N GLY A 128 -5.65 -5.16 1.86
CA GLY A 128 -5.76 -4.32 0.67
C GLY A 128 -4.39 -4.09 0.03
N PHE A 129 -4.33 -4.05 -1.30
CA PHE A 129 -3.12 -3.72 -2.05
C PHE A 129 -3.44 -2.89 -3.30
N GLU A 130 -2.46 -2.10 -3.73
CA GLU A 130 -2.50 -1.31 -4.94
C GLU A 130 -1.15 -1.38 -5.64
N ALA A 131 -1.16 -1.56 -6.95
CA ALA A 131 0.05 -1.68 -7.75
C ALA A 131 -0.23 -1.37 -9.22
N GLU A 132 0.86 -1.17 -9.95
CA GLU A 132 0.85 -1.03 -11.40
C GLU A 132 1.65 -2.16 -12.03
N PHE A 133 1.25 -2.61 -13.22
CA PHE A 133 2.03 -3.54 -14.02
C PHE A 133 1.78 -3.30 -15.50
N VAL A 134 2.72 -3.75 -16.33
CA VAL A 134 2.57 -3.73 -17.78
C VAL A 134 2.10 -5.10 -18.23
N ASN A 135 0.91 -5.13 -18.83
CA ASN A 135 0.31 -6.37 -19.35
C ASN A 135 0.99 -6.83 -20.65
N ASP A 136 0.57 -7.97 -21.19
CA ASP A 136 1.11 -8.51 -22.44
C ASP A 136 0.81 -7.65 -23.68
N ARG A 137 -0.08 -6.67 -23.56
CA ARG A 137 -0.42 -5.67 -24.58
C ARG A 137 0.43 -4.39 -24.47
N ALA A 138 1.45 -4.37 -23.61
CA ALA A 138 2.29 -3.21 -23.31
C ALA A 138 1.54 -1.99 -22.73
N VAL A 139 0.33 -2.21 -22.21
CA VAL A 139 -0.47 -1.18 -21.54
C VAL A 139 -0.16 -1.21 -20.05
N THR A 140 0.09 -0.05 -19.46
CA THR A 140 0.21 0.09 -18.01
C THR A 140 -1.17 -0.05 -17.38
N ILE A 141 -1.35 -1.10 -16.60
CA ILE A 141 -2.55 -1.33 -15.81
C ILE A 141 -2.27 -0.96 -14.37
N MET A 142 -3.04 -0.02 -13.84
CA MET A 142 -3.14 0.23 -12.41
C MET A 142 -4.28 -0.62 -11.87
N TYR A 143 -4.01 -1.39 -10.82
CA TYR A 143 -5.03 -2.21 -10.17
C TYR A 143 -4.99 -2.03 -8.67
N ARG A 144 -6.17 -2.24 -8.07
CA ARG A 144 -6.36 -2.16 -6.64
C ARG A 144 -7.25 -3.31 -6.21
N GLY A 145 -6.80 -4.05 -5.22
CA GLY A 145 -7.49 -5.24 -4.73
C GLY A 145 -7.58 -5.29 -3.22
N ILE A 146 -8.51 -6.12 -2.75
CA ILE A 146 -8.62 -6.54 -1.37
C ILE A 146 -8.80 -8.05 -1.32
N LEU A 147 -8.16 -8.69 -0.35
CA LEU A 147 -8.31 -10.09 -0.07
C LEU A 147 -8.86 -10.28 1.34
N LEU A 148 -9.86 -11.13 1.46
CA LEU A 148 -10.73 -11.25 2.62
C LEU A 148 -10.77 -12.74 3.04
N PRO A 149 -10.29 -13.10 4.24
CA PRO A 149 -10.24 -14.49 4.69
C PRO A 149 -11.59 -15.00 5.17
N PHE A 150 -11.89 -16.25 4.87
CA PHE A 150 -13.05 -17.00 5.34
C PHE A 150 -12.58 -18.28 6.05
N SER A 151 -13.40 -18.76 6.98
CA SER A 151 -13.11 -19.98 7.74
C SER A 151 -14.38 -20.77 7.96
N SER A 152 -14.40 -22.06 7.57
CA SER A 152 -15.52 -22.93 7.91
C SER A 152 -15.54 -23.28 9.41
N ASP A 153 -14.38 -23.40 10.08
CA ASP A 153 -14.23 -23.84 11.47
C ASP A 153 -13.92 -22.72 12.49
N ASP A 154 -13.84 -21.47 12.03
CA ASP A 154 -13.47 -20.27 12.82
C ASP A 154 -12.02 -20.21 13.34
N ASP A 155 -11.14 -21.12 12.90
CA ASP A 155 -9.71 -21.12 13.27
C ASP A 155 -8.78 -21.18 12.05
N THR A 156 -9.12 -22.02 11.06
CA THR A 156 -8.33 -22.24 9.85
C THR A 156 -8.90 -21.45 8.68
N ILE A 157 -8.07 -20.63 8.05
CA ILE A 157 -8.45 -19.95 6.80
C ILE A 157 -8.43 -20.98 5.67
N ASP A 158 -9.60 -21.38 5.21
CA ASP A 158 -9.81 -22.37 4.15
C ASP A 158 -10.32 -21.72 2.85
N PHE A 159 -10.81 -20.48 2.90
CA PHE A 159 -11.19 -19.72 1.71
C PHE A 159 -10.66 -18.28 1.77
N ILE A 160 -10.34 -17.71 0.61
CA ILE A 160 -10.01 -16.28 0.48
C ILE A 160 -10.79 -15.70 -0.70
N LEU A 161 -11.59 -14.68 -0.41
CA LEU A 161 -12.26 -13.86 -1.42
C LEU A 161 -11.33 -12.71 -1.81
N GLY A 162 -10.95 -12.68 -3.08
CA GLY A 162 -10.26 -11.56 -3.69
C GLY A 162 -11.21 -10.69 -4.49
N VAL A 163 -11.14 -9.38 -4.35
CA VAL A 163 -11.86 -8.41 -5.19
C VAL A 163 -10.85 -7.46 -5.78
N ILE A 164 -10.85 -7.30 -7.11
CA ILE A 164 -9.86 -6.49 -7.82
C ILE A 164 -10.52 -5.61 -8.88
N ASN A 165 -10.15 -4.33 -8.87
CA ASN A 165 -10.54 -3.38 -9.91
C ASN A 165 -9.29 -2.83 -10.59
N TRP A 166 -9.39 -2.48 -11.86
CA TRP A 166 -8.25 -2.06 -12.67
C TRP A 166 -8.62 -0.99 -13.70
N LYS A 167 -7.61 -0.21 -14.08
CA LYS A 167 -7.64 0.74 -15.18
C LYS A 167 -6.44 0.60 -16.07
N GLU A 168 -6.71 0.65 -17.36
CA GLU A 168 -5.71 0.82 -18.39
C GLU A 168 -5.34 2.31 -18.44
N ALA A 169 -4.06 2.62 -18.27
CA ALA A 169 -3.52 3.95 -18.53
C ALA A 169 -3.33 4.12 -20.04
N VAL A 170 -3.71 5.27 -20.58
CA VAL A 170 -3.48 5.61 -21.99
C VAL A 170 -1.97 5.65 -22.23
N PRO A 171 -1.43 4.99 -23.27
CA PRO A 171 0.00 5.07 -23.59
C PRO A 171 0.41 6.53 -23.82
N ALA A 172 1.59 6.92 -23.32
CA ALA A 172 2.10 8.30 -23.34
C ALA A 172 2.21 8.90 -24.76
N ASP A 173 2.23 8.03 -25.78
CA ASP A 173 2.26 8.32 -27.20
C ASP A 173 0.96 9.02 -27.66
N GLU A 174 -0.20 8.67 -27.06
CA GLU A 174 -1.51 9.23 -27.40
C GLU A 174 -1.83 10.50 -26.59
N GLU A 175 -1.17 10.72 -25.45
CA GLU A 175 -1.31 11.98 -24.68
C GLU A 175 -0.81 13.17 -25.49
N GLU A 176 0.30 13.04 -26.23
CA GLU A 176 0.81 14.12 -27.08
C GLU A 176 -0.13 14.39 -28.26
N GLU A 177 -0.69 13.35 -28.89
CA GLU A 177 -1.62 13.50 -30.02
C GLU A 177 -2.99 14.07 -29.58
N LEU A 178 -3.48 13.65 -28.42
CA LEU A 178 -4.71 14.18 -27.81
C LEU A 178 -4.51 15.62 -27.32
N GLN A 179 -3.40 15.94 -26.64
CA GLN A 179 -3.06 17.31 -26.24
C GLN A 179 -2.90 18.22 -27.45
N LEU A 180 -2.25 17.77 -28.53
CA LEU A 180 -2.16 18.50 -29.79
C LEU A 180 -3.53 18.74 -30.41
N SER A 181 -4.43 17.75 -30.36
CA SER A 181 -5.81 17.91 -30.88
C SER A 181 -6.64 18.92 -30.07
N VAL A 182 -6.51 18.92 -28.74
CA VAL A 182 -7.21 19.83 -27.83
C VAL A 182 -6.67 21.26 -27.99
N ASP A 183 -5.34 21.42 -28.07
CA ASP A 183 -4.70 22.70 -28.37
C ASP A 183 -5.13 23.27 -29.73
N GLN A 184 -5.28 22.40 -30.73
CA GLN A 184 -5.69 22.79 -32.07
C GLN A 184 -7.20 23.15 -32.13
N ALA A 185 -8.04 22.49 -31.34
CA ALA A 185 -9.45 22.84 -31.15
C ALA A 185 -9.62 24.18 -30.40
N MET A 186 -8.82 24.42 -29.36
CA MET A 186 -8.84 25.70 -28.62
C MET A 186 -8.35 26.88 -29.47
N ARG A 187 -7.37 26.68 -30.36
CA ARG A 187 -6.87 27.73 -31.27
C ARG A 187 -7.81 28.01 -32.46
N SER A 188 -8.69 27.08 -32.81
CA SER A 188 -9.62 27.22 -33.95
C SER A 188 -11.03 27.68 -33.54
N ALA A 189 -11.33 27.77 -32.24
CA ALA A 189 -12.58 28.35 -31.75
C ALA A 189 -12.59 29.87 -31.97
N ALA A 190 -13.52 30.35 -32.79
CA ALA A 190 -13.73 31.79 -33.00
C ALA A 190 -14.23 32.45 -31.70
N PRO A 191 -13.75 33.66 -31.34
CA PRO A 191 -14.18 34.33 -30.12
C PRO A 191 -15.69 34.63 -30.19
N LEU A 192 -16.42 34.17 -29.18
CA LEU A 192 -17.84 34.45 -29.00
C LEU A 192 -18.03 35.97 -28.86
N THR A 193 -18.50 36.60 -29.93
CA THR A 193 -18.91 38.00 -29.90
C THR A 193 -20.29 38.06 -29.26
N ALA A 194 -20.37 38.47 -28.01
CA ALA A 194 -21.64 38.64 -27.31
C ALA A 194 -22.46 39.79 -27.95
N PRO A 195 -23.74 39.60 -28.31
CA PRO A 195 -24.62 40.71 -28.63
C PRO A 195 -25.24 41.28 -27.35
N MET A 196 -25.05 42.59 -27.10
CA MET A 196 -25.85 43.35 -26.13
C MET A 196 -27.23 43.73 -26.71
N PRO A 197 -28.25 43.82 -25.85
CA PRO A 197 -29.17 44.97 -25.85
C PRO A 197 -29.25 45.60 -24.44
N LEU A 198 -28.93 46.88 -24.26
CA LEU A 198 -29.77 48.09 -24.42
C LEU A 198 -30.91 48.26 -23.36
N TRP A 199 -30.65 49.15 -22.39
CA TRP A 199 -31.51 50.06 -21.62
C TRP A 199 -32.95 49.67 -21.23
N ALA A 200 -33.25 49.73 -19.92
CA ALA A 200 -34.36 50.57 -19.41
C ALA A 200 -34.21 50.85 -17.91
N ASP A 201 -34.44 52.12 -17.58
CA ASP A 201 -34.37 52.81 -16.29
C ASP A 201 -35.01 52.16 -15.06
N GLY A 202 -34.37 52.38 -13.91
CA GLY A 202 -35.03 52.48 -12.61
C GLY A 202 -34.28 53.48 -11.73
N PRO A 203 -34.90 54.55 -11.20
CA PRO A 203 -34.22 55.53 -10.37
C PRO A 203 -34.30 55.19 -8.87
N ASP A 204 -33.25 55.62 -8.18
CA ASP A 204 -33.19 56.08 -6.78
C ASP A 204 -32.59 55.15 -5.71
N SER A 205 -31.69 55.79 -4.94
CA SER A 205 -31.15 55.52 -3.60
C SER A 205 -30.14 54.36 -3.49
N GLY A 206 -28.87 54.53 -3.12
CA GLY A 206 -28.16 55.62 -2.44
C GLY A 206 -27.21 54.98 -1.41
N HIS A 207 -25.94 55.43 -1.36
CA HIS A 207 -24.94 55.14 -0.31
C HIS A 207 -24.38 53.67 -0.32
N ILE A 208 -23.08 53.33 -0.29
CA ILE A 208 -21.91 53.83 0.47
C ILE A 208 -20.61 53.24 -0.18
N VAL A 209 -19.56 54.09 -0.28
CA VAL A 209 -18.07 53.91 -0.39
C VAL A 209 -17.48 52.48 -0.57
N SER A 210 -16.35 52.21 -1.26
CA SER A 210 -15.16 53.00 -1.59
C SER A 210 -14.27 52.24 -2.59
N ASP A 211 -13.61 52.99 -3.49
CA ASP A 211 -12.32 52.77 -4.18
C ASP A 211 -11.82 51.35 -4.55
N ALA A 212 -11.74 51.13 -5.86
CA ALA A 212 -10.60 50.45 -6.50
C ALA A 212 -9.45 51.49 -6.70
N PRO A 213 -8.24 51.16 -7.23
CA PRO A 213 -7.64 49.89 -7.66
C PRO A 213 -6.17 49.69 -7.17
N GLY A 214 -5.56 48.51 -7.38
CA GLY A 214 -4.09 48.40 -7.28
C GLY A 214 -3.52 46.98 -7.17
N PHE A 215 -3.02 46.47 -8.29
CA PHE A 215 -2.29 45.21 -8.46
C PHE A 215 -1.08 45.05 -7.51
N ALA A 216 -0.96 43.89 -6.86
CA ALA A 216 0.24 43.03 -6.87
C ALA A 216 0.04 41.77 -6.00
N ALA A 217 0.32 40.61 -6.62
CA ALA A 217 0.71 39.34 -5.99
C ALA A 217 -0.27 38.70 -4.98
N PHE A 218 -1.12 37.80 -5.48
CA PHE A 218 -1.47 36.59 -4.73
C PHE A 218 -1.20 35.38 -5.62
N ASP A 219 -0.04 34.79 -5.34
CA ASP A 219 0.28 33.41 -5.64
C ASP A 219 -0.75 32.51 -4.96
N GLN A 220 -0.96 31.33 -5.55
CA GLN A 220 -2.01 30.37 -5.25
C GLN A 220 -2.23 30.15 -3.74
N LEU A 221 -3.35 30.66 -3.22
CA LEU A 221 -4.03 30.01 -2.10
C LEU A 221 -4.95 28.96 -2.70
N GLU A 222 -4.46 27.71 -2.74
CA GLU A 222 -5.36 26.56 -2.67
C GLU A 222 -6.28 26.78 -1.46
N GLU A 223 -7.58 26.84 -1.71
CA GLU A 223 -8.60 26.72 -0.67
C GLU A 223 -8.44 25.34 -0.03
N LEU A 224 -7.63 25.28 1.02
CA LEU A 224 -7.59 24.15 1.93
C LEU A 224 -8.98 23.99 2.54
N ASP A 225 -9.58 22.82 2.34
CA ASP A 225 -10.78 22.40 3.04
C ASP A 225 -10.57 22.62 4.55
N PRO A 226 -11.41 23.40 5.26
CA PRO A 226 -11.23 23.68 6.68
C PRO A 226 -11.27 22.42 7.57
N ALA A 227 -11.62 21.25 7.02
CA ALA A 227 -11.50 19.95 7.67
C ALA A 227 -10.08 19.35 7.67
N ASP A 228 -9.15 19.86 6.84
CA ASP A 228 -7.77 19.37 6.68
C ASP A 228 -6.72 20.32 7.31
N ALA A 229 -7.17 21.39 7.96
CA ALA A 229 -6.31 22.26 8.75
C ALA A 229 -5.78 21.49 9.98
N ALA A 230 -4.47 21.19 9.99
CA ALA A 230 -3.82 20.63 11.17
C ALA A 230 -4.11 21.51 12.40
N PRO A 231 -4.36 20.92 13.59
CA PRO A 231 -4.58 21.71 14.79
C PRO A 231 -3.41 22.67 14.99
N SER A 232 -3.73 23.93 15.27
CA SER A 232 -2.73 24.94 15.61
C SER A 232 -1.84 24.38 16.72
N ALA A 233 -0.53 24.44 16.50
CA ALA A 233 0.41 24.00 17.51
C ALA A 233 0.16 24.78 18.81
N PRO A 234 0.20 24.13 19.98
CA PRO A 234 0.15 24.84 21.25
C PRO A 234 1.21 25.94 21.32
N ASP A 235 0.94 26.99 22.09
CA ASP A 235 1.90 28.05 22.36
C ASP A 235 3.21 27.48 22.95
N GLU A 236 4.32 28.20 22.79
CA GLU A 236 5.63 27.73 23.28
C GLU A 236 5.65 27.48 24.79
N ASP A 237 4.81 28.19 25.55
CA ASP A 237 4.65 28.07 27.00
C ASP A 237 3.59 27.04 27.43
N ALA A 238 2.99 26.28 26.51
CA ALA A 238 1.95 25.31 26.83
C ALA A 238 2.51 24.10 27.62
N ASP A 239 1.69 23.56 28.51
CA ASP A 239 2.06 22.42 29.36
C ASP A 239 2.26 21.15 28.53
N LEU A 240 3.14 20.25 28.99
CA LEU A 240 3.44 19.00 28.29
C LEU A 240 2.19 18.14 28.00
N ALA A 241 1.16 18.23 28.85
CA ALA A 241 -0.12 17.56 28.66
C ALA A 241 -0.89 18.09 27.43
N ASP A 242 -0.82 19.40 27.14
CA ASP A 242 -1.45 20.01 25.97
C ASP A 242 -0.72 19.57 24.69
N TRP A 243 0.61 19.46 24.75
CA TRP A 243 1.43 18.88 23.69
C TRP A 243 1.05 17.43 23.39
N LEU A 244 0.85 16.63 24.44
CA LEU A 244 0.39 15.26 24.29
C LEU A 244 -1.03 15.18 23.71
N ALA A 245 -1.93 16.05 24.16
CA ALA A 245 -3.30 16.10 23.66
C ALA A 245 -3.35 16.46 22.16
N ALA A 246 -2.59 17.49 21.74
CA ALA A 246 -2.48 17.87 20.33
C ALA A 246 -1.86 16.74 19.47
N ALA A 247 -0.86 16.03 20.00
CA ALA A 247 -0.26 14.89 19.32
C ALA A 247 -1.24 13.71 19.18
N ARG A 248 -2.02 13.40 20.23
CA ARG A 248 -3.05 12.36 20.22
C ARG A 248 -4.18 12.67 19.24
N GLU A 249 -4.70 13.90 19.27
CA GLU A 249 -5.76 14.33 18.35
C GLU A 249 -5.28 14.26 16.89
N THR A 250 -4.02 14.61 16.63
CA THR A 250 -3.42 14.47 15.29
C THR A 250 -3.25 13.01 14.89
N ALA A 251 -2.83 12.14 15.82
CA ALA A 251 -2.71 10.70 15.59
C ALA A 251 -4.08 10.05 15.33
N GLU A 252 -5.11 10.41 16.10
CA GLU A 252 -6.47 9.94 15.93
C GLU A 252 -7.05 10.38 14.58
N ARG A 253 -6.86 11.63 14.16
CA ARG A 253 -7.23 12.09 12.81
C ARG A 253 -6.49 11.30 11.73
N ALA A 254 -5.19 11.05 11.90
CA ALA A 254 -4.41 10.26 10.94
C ALA A 254 -4.88 8.79 10.85
N ILE A 255 -5.38 8.22 11.95
CA ILE A 255 -5.98 6.87 11.99
C ILE A 255 -7.37 6.89 11.34
N ALA A 256 -8.20 7.89 11.67
CA ALA A 256 -9.56 8.03 11.15
C ALA A 256 -9.62 8.43 9.66
N ALA A 257 -8.59 9.12 9.17
CA ALA A 257 -8.48 9.56 7.78
C ALA A 257 -8.28 8.41 6.76
N ASP A 258 -8.24 7.15 7.20
CA ASP A 258 -8.15 5.93 6.39
C ASP A 258 -7.18 6.03 5.19
N SER A 259 -5.92 5.63 5.41
CA SER A 259 -4.84 5.37 4.42
C SER A 259 -4.55 6.42 3.32
N ARG A 260 -5.31 7.51 3.21
CA ARG A 260 -5.35 8.40 2.04
C ARG A 260 -4.37 9.57 2.06
N SER A 261 -3.68 9.84 3.15
CA SER A 261 -2.57 10.81 3.10
C SER A 261 -1.37 10.33 3.91
N ARG A 262 -0.28 10.03 3.18
CA ARG A 262 1.06 9.91 3.78
C ARG A 262 1.40 11.18 4.56
N SER A 263 0.87 12.32 4.12
CA SER A 263 0.91 13.61 4.80
C SER A 263 0.33 13.55 6.23
N ALA A 264 -0.90 13.06 6.45
CA ALA A 264 -1.48 12.99 7.81
C ALA A 264 -0.66 12.09 8.74
N LEU A 265 -0.15 10.97 8.22
CA LEU A 265 0.75 10.11 8.99
C LEU A 265 2.06 10.84 9.35
N TYR A 266 2.67 11.56 8.41
CA TYR A 266 3.89 12.32 8.67
C TYR A 266 3.64 13.48 9.64
N GLN A 267 2.48 14.12 9.59
CA GLN A 267 2.05 15.12 10.56
C GLN A 267 1.88 14.51 11.96
N ALA A 268 1.24 13.35 12.08
CA ALA A 268 1.10 12.66 13.36
C ALA A 268 2.45 12.25 13.97
N VAL A 269 3.35 11.68 13.16
CA VAL A 269 4.72 11.35 13.60
C VAL A 269 5.51 12.62 13.91
N GLY A 270 5.27 13.72 13.18
CA GLY A 270 5.83 15.04 13.43
C GLY A 270 5.39 15.62 14.78
N LYS A 271 4.09 15.57 15.11
CA LYS A 271 3.60 16.02 16.42
C LYS A 271 4.10 15.16 17.57
N ALA A 272 4.31 13.86 17.34
CA ALA A 272 4.98 13.01 18.32
C ALA A 272 6.45 13.45 18.58
N TRP A 273 7.13 13.97 17.55
CA TRP A 273 8.46 14.56 17.70
C TRP A 273 8.45 15.89 18.42
N ASP A 274 7.50 16.77 18.10
CA ASP A 274 7.33 18.05 18.81
C ASP A 274 7.09 17.82 20.31
N PHE A 275 6.22 16.87 20.65
CA PHE A 275 6.00 16.44 22.03
C PHE A 275 7.28 15.85 22.66
N ALA A 276 8.08 15.07 21.92
CA ALA A 276 9.34 14.54 22.42
C ALA A 276 10.34 15.65 22.79
N LEU A 277 10.44 16.70 21.97
CA LEU A 277 11.31 17.85 22.23
C LEU A 277 10.89 18.60 23.49
N VAL A 278 9.59 18.82 23.69
CA VAL A 278 9.08 19.48 24.91
C VAL A 278 9.28 18.57 26.13
N ALA A 279 9.07 17.26 26.00
CA ALA A 279 9.30 16.29 27.07
C ALA A 279 10.75 16.28 27.57
N GLU A 280 11.72 16.57 26.70
CA GLU A 280 13.13 16.71 27.11
C GLU A 280 13.38 17.94 27.98
N THR A 281 12.56 18.99 27.84
CA THR A 281 12.63 20.20 28.68
C THR A 281 11.81 20.09 29.98
N GLN A 282 10.87 19.15 30.05
CA GLN A 282 9.96 18.94 31.19
C GLN A 282 9.98 17.47 31.67
N PRO A 283 11.12 16.97 32.21
CA PRO A 283 11.28 15.55 32.53
C PRO A 283 10.39 15.05 33.67
N GLU A 284 10.03 15.91 34.62
CA GLU A 284 9.13 15.56 35.74
C GLU A 284 7.70 15.32 35.23
N ALA A 285 7.16 16.26 34.46
CA ALA A 285 5.85 16.12 33.81
C ALA A 285 5.82 14.89 32.87
N PHE A 286 6.92 14.60 32.16
CA PHE A 286 6.99 13.41 31.32
C PHE A 286 6.94 12.11 32.14
N ALA A 287 7.57 12.08 33.31
CA ALA A 287 7.54 10.92 34.20
C ALA A 287 6.12 10.67 34.75
N GLU A 288 5.40 11.71 35.14
CA GLU A 288 4.00 11.62 35.57
C GLU A 288 3.10 11.04 34.46
N LEU A 289 3.22 11.54 33.22
CA LEU A 289 2.48 11.02 32.07
C LEU A 289 2.77 9.55 31.78
N LEU A 290 4.00 9.09 32.01
CA LEU A 290 4.36 7.69 31.86
C LEU A 290 3.72 6.82 32.95
N GLU A 291 3.74 7.29 34.21
CA GLU A 291 3.15 6.59 35.33
C GLU A 291 1.63 6.41 35.15
N ASP A 292 0.93 7.48 34.77
CA ASP A 292 -0.51 7.47 34.49
C ASP A 292 -0.88 6.50 33.35
N ALA A 293 0.00 6.36 32.36
CA ALA A 293 -0.18 5.44 31.25
C ALA A 293 0.27 3.99 31.54
N GLY A 294 0.80 3.71 32.74
CA GLY A 294 1.38 2.41 33.08
C GLY A 294 2.63 2.06 32.26
N LEU A 295 3.37 3.08 31.79
CA LEU A 295 4.58 2.95 30.99
C LEU A 295 5.81 3.27 31.84
N SER A 296 6.98 2.76 31.40
CA SER A 296 8.26 3.07 32.02
C SER A 296 9.22 3.68 31.03
N ALA A 297 10.07 4.59 31.51
CA ALA A 297 11.15 5.17 30.70
C ALA A 297 12.14 4.08 30.28
N GLN A 298 12.56 4.09 29.02
CA GLN A 298 13.42 3.06 28.44
C GLN A 298 14.75 3.67 27.97
N ALA A 299 15.81 3.57 28.78
CA ALA A 299 17.12 4.14 28.45
C ALA A 299 17.70 3.62 27.12
N ARG A 300 17.41 2.36 26.75
CA ARG A 300 17.85 1.76 25.47
C ARG A 300 16.96 2.09 24.27
N ALA A 301 15.75 2.59 24.53
CA ALA A 301 14.75 2.89 23.50
C ALA A 301 13.90 4.10 23.92
N PRO A 302 14.52 5.29 24.07
CA PRO A 302 13.88 6.45 24.70
C PRO A 302 12.66 6.97 23.93
N MET A 303 12.56 6.66 22.63
CA MET A 303 11.44 7.08 21.79
C MET A 303 10.25 6.13 21.84
N THR A 304 10.41 4.90 22.34
CA THR A 304 9.30 3.93 22.42
C THR A 304 8.19 4.39 23.36
N PRO A 305 8.46 4.89 24.58
CA PRO A 305 7.42 5.40 25.47
C PRO A 305 6.69 6.62 24.88
N VAL A 306 7.40 7.51 24.18
CA VAL A 306 6.81 8.66 23.46
C VAL A 306 5.76 8.20 22.46
N VAL A 307 6.12 7.24 21.59
CA VAL A 307 5.19 6.71 20.58
C VAL A 307 3.99 6.04 21.24
N LYS A 308 4.18 5.30 22.33
CA LYS A 308 3.08 4.66 23.06
C LYS A 308 2.15 5.65 23.75
N LEU A 309 2.66 6.77 24.24
CA LEU A 309 1.83 7.83 24.81
C LEU A 309 0.94 8.47 23.75
N VAL A 310 1.48 8.72 22.55
CA VAL A 310 0.78 9.41 21.45
C VAL A 310 -0.17 8.49 20.69
N PHE A 311 0.25 7.30 20.30
CA PHE A 311 -0.53 6.37 19.46
C PHE A 311 -1.27 5.28 20.25
N GLY A 312 -1.02 5.18 21.56
CA GLY A 312 -1.62 4.18 22.44
C GLY A 312 -0.71 2.99 22.73
N ALA A 313 -0.83 2.45 23.94
CA ALA A 313 0.00 1.34 24.44
C ALA A 313 -0.22 0.01 23.69
N HIS A 314 -1.41 -0.18 23.11
CA HIS A 314 -1.83 -1.36 22.36
C HIS A 314 -1.75 -1.18 20.83
N TYR A 315 -1.15 -0.09 20.36
CA TYR A 315 -0.96 0.14 18.93
C TYR A 315 -0.04 -0.92 18.31
N ASP A 316 -0.13 -1.08 16.98
CA ASP A 316 0.62 -2.11 16.26
C ASP A 316 2.13 -2.06 16.59
N LYS A 317 2.67 -3.20 17.05
CA LYS A 317 4.04 -3.30 17.55
C LYS A 317 5.07 -2.96 16.47
N THR A 318 4.77 -3.26 15.21
CA THR A 318 5.65 -2.97 14.08
C THR A 318 5.70 -1.47 13.81
N ARG A 319 4.54 -0.80 13.74
CA ARG A 319 4.43 0.66 13.60
C ARG A 319 5.08 1.40 14.76
N VAL A 320 4.89 0.93 16.01
CA VAL A 320 5.56 1.51 17.17
C VAL A 320 7.08 1.47 17.01
N ALA A 321 7.63 0.35 16.55
CA ALA A 321 9.06 0.21 16.32
C ALA A 321 9.56 1.11 15.17
N GLU A 322 8.77 1.27 14.11
CA GLU A 322 9.11 2.14 12.98
C GLU A 322 9.08 3.62 13.36
N TYR A 323 8.04 4.07 14.07
CA TYR A 323 7.93 5.47 14.50
C TYR A 323 9.02 5.79 15.52
N ALA A 324 9.29 4.89 16.48
CA ALA A 324 10.39 5.09 17.42
C ALA A 324 11.76 5.13 16.73
N CYS A 325 11.94 4.36 15.65
CA CYS A 325 13.13 4.42 14.80
C CYS A 325 13.26 5.78 14.10
N VAL A 326 12.16 6.32 13.56
CA VAL A 326 12.14 7.63 12.92
C VAL A 326 12.38 8.77 13.91
N LEU A 327 11.76 8.75 15.08
CA LEU A 327 12.04 9.75 16.13
C LEU A 327 13.50 9.68 16.60
N GLY A 328 14.06 8.47 16.71
CA GLY A 328 15.47 8.29 17.05
C GLY A 328 16.42 8.84 15.97
N HIS A 329 16.02 8.74 14.71
CA HIS A 329 16.74 9.34 13.58
C HIS A 329 16.62 10.86 13.59
N ALA A 330 15.41 11.40 13.77
CA ALA A 330 15.15 12.84 13.90
C ALA A 330 16.02 13.48 14.99
N ARG A 331 16.14 12.82 16.13
CA ARG A 331 17.06 13.21 17.22
C ARG A 331 18.53 13.22 16.80
N ALA A 332 18.97 12.20 16.06
CA ALA A 332 20.37 12.07 15.66
C ALA A 332 20.78 13.12 14.60
N GLU A 333 19.84 13.47 13.71
CA GLU A 333 20.04 14.46 12.65
C GLU A 333 19.68 15.90 13.10
N GLY A 334 19.20 16.08 14.34
CA GLY A 334 18.89 17.40 14.91
C GLY A 334 17.68 18.10 14.28
N VAL A 335 16.67 17.34 13.86
CA VAL A 335 15.44 17.88 13.24
C VAL A 335 14.68 18.76 14.24
N GLY A 336 14.32 19.99 13.86
CA GLY A 336 13.62 20.94 14.71
C GLY A 336 12.12 20.64 14.89
N ARG A 337 11.50 21.38 15.82
CA ARG A 337 10.05 21.36 16.07
C ARG A 337 9.30 21.82 14.82
N GLY A 338 8.26 21.07 14.43
CA GLY A 338 7.45 21.32 13.23
C GLY A 338 8.10 20.89 11.91
N GLU A 339 9.36 20.44 11.91
CA GLU A 339 10.09 20.16 10.67
C GLU A 339 9.99 18.70 10.21
N LEU A 340 9.71 17.77 11.12
CA LEU A 340 9.82 16.34 10.83
C LEU A 340 8.88 15.86 9.72
N ALA A 341 7.66 16.39 9.63
CA ALA A 341 6.73 16.00 8.57
C ALA A 341 7.29 16.33 7.18
N ALA A 342 7.80 17.55 7.00
CA ALA A 342 8.41 18.01 5.76
C ALA A 342 9.77 17.32 5.49
N TYR A 343 10.51 16.98 6.54
CA TYR A 343 11.72 16.15 6.44
C TYR A 343 11.41 14.78 5.86
N LEU A 344 10.38 14.10 6.38
CA LEU A 344 9.96 12.78 5.91
C LEU A 344 9.41 12.81 4.48
N ASP A 345 8.75 13.88 4.09
CA ASP A 345 8.24 14.04 2.73
C ASP A 345 9.37 14.15 1.69
N ARG A 346 10.45 14.87 2.03
CA ARG A 346 11.64 15.00 1.17
C ARG A 346 12.60 13.82 1.25
N TYR A 347 12.53 12.99 2.29
CA TYR A 347 13.47 11.87 2.46
C TYR A 347 13.19 10.76 1.42
N PRO A 348 14.19 10.24 0.69
CA PRO A 348 13.98 9.17 -0.29
C PRO A 348 13.31 7.93 0.34
N GLY A 349 12.12 7.55 -0.15
CA GLY A 349 11.33 6.46 0.42
C GLY A 349 10.57 6.82 1.71
N GLY A 350 10.60 8.09 2.12
CA GLY A 350 9.95 8.66 3.30
C GLY A 350 10.24 7.91 4.59
N LEU A 351 9.20 7.72 5.41
CA LEU A 351 9.30 7.00 6.68
C LEU A 351 9.95 5.61 6.53
N LYS A 352 9.58 4.84 5.52
CA LYS A 352 10.16 3.50 5.28
C LYS A 352 11.62 3.59 4.82
N GLY A 353 11.97 4.62 4.06
CA GLY A 353 13.35 4.93 3.67
C GLY A 353 14.26 5.17 4.87
N VAL A 354 13.83 6.03 5.81
CA VAL A 354 14.54 6.27 7.07
C VAL A 354 14.74 4.97 7.86
N VAL A 355 13.69 4.17 8.04
CA VAL A 355 13.78 2.89 8.76
C VAL A 355 14.78 1.94 8.11
N LYS A 356 14.78 1.86 6.77
CA LYS A 356 15.73 1.02 6.01
C LYS A 356 17.17 1.48 6.24
N ASP A 357 17.44 2.78 6.15
CA ASP A 357 18.78 3.34 6.30
C ASP A 357 19.31 3.18 7.73
N VAL A 358 18.49 3.44 8.74
CA VAL A 358 18.86 3.22 10.15
C VAL A 358 19.15 1.74 10.42
N ARG A 359 18.36 0.82 9.87
CA ARG A 359 18.61 -0.62 10.00
C ARG A 359 19.90 -1.05 9.29
N ALA A 360 20.21 -0.46 8.13
CA ALA A 360 21.45 -0.71 7.42
C ALA A 360 22.68 -0.23 8.23
N ARG A 361 22.61 0.97 8.83
CA ARG A 361 23.67 1.54 9.67
C ARG A 361 23.90 0.74 10.97
N ARG A 362 22.83 0.17 11.56
CA ARG A 362 22.90 -0.68 12.77
C ARG A 362 23.38 -2.10 12.50
N ARG A 363 23.39 -2.54 11.24
CA ARG A 363 23.91 -3.86 10.88
C ARG A 363 25.43 -3.81 11.05
N PRO A 364 26.03 -4.59 11.99
CA PRO A 364 27.48 -4.64 12.09
C PRO A 364 28.04 -5.03 10.73
N ALA A 365 29.14 -4.39 10.31
CA ALA A 365 29.88 -4.75 9.10
C ALA A 365 29.99 -6.29 9.08
N ALA A 366 29.39 -6.91 8.07
CA ALA A 366 29.30 -8.35 8.03
C ALA A 366 30.73 -8.92 8.12
N ARG A 367 30.93 -9.93 8.97
CA ARG A 367 32.10 -10.81 8.91
C ARG A 367 32.19 -11.40 7.50
N GLU A 368 32.92 -10.75 6.61
CA GLU A 368 33.21 -11.25 5.27
C GLU A 368 34.14 -12.48 5.33
N ASP A 369 34.83 -12.71 6.46
CA ASP A 369 35.84 -13.77 6.59
C ASP A 369 35.29 -15.20 6.87
N ALA A 370 34.01 -15.34 7.24
CA ALA A 370 33.49 -16.66 7.62
C ALA A 370 33.19 -17.58 6.42
N ALA A 371 32.89 -17.01 5.25
CA ALA A 371 32.59 -17.80 4.05
C ALA A 371 33.86 -18.40 3.41
N GLY A 372 34.95 -17.62 3.34
CA GLY A 372 36.24 -18.08 2.80
C GLY A 372 36.86 -19.18 3.65
N THR A 373 36.85 -19.01 4.98
CA THR A 373 37.41 -20.00 5.92
C THR A 373 36.73 -21.37 5.86
N THR A 374 35.42 -21.42 5.58
CA THR A 374 34.67 -22.68 5.53
C THR A 374 34.91 -23.45 4.23
N LEU A 375 34.94 -22.76 3.08
CA LEU A 375 35.27 -23.39 1.79
C LEU A 375 36.71 -23.91 1.78
N ASP A 376 37.65 -23.18 2.37
CA ASP A 376 39.04 -23.63 2.49
C ASP A 376 39.19 -24.89 3.36
N ALA A 377 38.35 -25.04 4.39
CA ALA A 377 38.31 -26.27 5.18
C ALA A 377 37.80 -27.46 4.36
N LEU A 378 36.78 -27.25 3.52
CA LEU A 378 36.25 -28.29 2.63
C LEU A 378 37.26 -28.69 1.54
N ARG A 379 38.03 -27.74 0.99
CA ARG A 379 39.11 -28.03 0.02
C ARG A 379 40.19 -28.97 0.56
N ARG A 380 40.41 -28.97 1.88
CA ARG A 380 41.43 -29.80 2.56
C ARG A 380 40.87 -31.08 3.15
N ALA A 381 39.55 -31.31 3.06
CA ALA A 381 38.92 -32.51 3.59
C ALA A 381 39.26 -33.73 2.74
N HIS A 382 39.41 -34.90 3.36
CA HIS A 382 39.65 -36.14 2.63
C HIS A 382 38.34 -36.71 2.08
N PRO A 383 38.30 -37.15 0.80
CA PRO A 383 37.09 -37.72 0.24
C PRO A 383 36.79 -39.08 0.88
N ALA A 384 35.57 -39.23 1.41
CA ALA A 384 35.10 -40.50 1.97
C ALA A 384 34.75 -41.53 0.88
N VAL A 385 34.30 -41.06 -0.30
CA VAL A 385 33.94 -41.85 -1.48
C VAL A 385 34.28 -41.02 -2.72
N ILE A 386 34.82 -41.65 -3.77
CA ILE A 386 35.08 -41.03 -5.08
C ILE A 386 34.09 -41.64 -6.09
N LEU A 387 33.42 -40.78 -6.86
CA LEU A 387 32.50 -41.16 -7.92
C LEU A 387 33.03 -40.58 -9.23
N GLU A 388 32.99 -41.37 -10.30
CA GLU A 388 33.29 -40.86 -11.64
C GLU A 388 32.16 -39.94 -12.11
N HIS A 389 32.53 -38.76 -12.58
CA HIS A 389 31.62 -37.75 -13.08
C HIS A 389 32.22 -37.09 -14.32
N ASP A 390 31.40 -36.79 -15.33
CA ASP A 390 31.84 -36.02 -16.50
C ASP A 390 32.42 -34.68 -16.06
N ALA A 391 33.58 -34.31 -16.61
CA ALA A 391 34.27 -33.09 -16.21
C ALA A 391 33.44 -31.85 -16.61
N GLY A 392 32.83 -31.20 -15.62
CA GLY A 392 32.31 -29.84 -15.71
C GLY A 392 33.28 -28.83 -15.08
N ASP A 393 32.98 -27.53 -15.22
CA ASP A 393 33.82 -26.44 -14.72
C ASP A 393 33.61 -26.14 -13.21
N ALA A 394 32.67 -26.81 -12.55
CA ALA A 394 32.35 -26.56 -11.14
C ALA A 394 33.34 -27.24 -10.17
N GLU A 395 33.92 -26.44 -9.26
CA GLU A 395 34.82 -26.90 -8.18
C GLU A 395 34.12 -27.80 -7.15
N PHE A 396 32.81 -27.62 -6.94
CA PHE A 396 32.02 -28.37 -5.96
C PHE A 396 30.71 -28.86 -6.57
N VAL A 397 30.29 -30.07 -6.19
CA VAL A 397 29.02 -30.68 -6.59
C VAL A 397 28.15 -30.94 -5.36
N VAL A 398 26.86 -30.59 -5.45
CA VAL A 398 25.87 -30.91 -4.40
C VAL A 398 25.16 -32.21 -4.78
N LEU A 399 25.29 -33.20 -3.89
CA LEU A 399 24.63 -34.50 -4.02
C LEU A 399 23.56 -34.64 -2.93
N ILE A 400 22.40 -35.16 -3.31
CA ILE A 400 21.36 -35.57 -2.39
C ILE A 400 21.53 -37.06 -2.16
N ALA A 401 21.61 -37.47 -0.89
CA ALA A 401 21.73 -38.85 -0.49
C ALA A 401 20.58 -39.27 0.43
N ARG A 402 20.20 -40.56 0.34
CA ARG A 402 19.13 -41.21 1.10
C ARG A 402 19.74 -42.30 1.98
N THR A 403 19.27 -42.39 3.22
CA THR A 403 19.60 -43.50 4.12
C THR A 403 18.96 -44.80 3.65
N MET A 404 19.70 -45.90 3.73
CA MET A 404 19.26 -47.24 3.38
C MET A 404 19.40 -48.19 4.59
N PRO A 405 18.67 -49.32 4.62
CA PRO A 405 18.81 -50.32 5.66
C PRO A 405 20.27 -50.75 5.85
N GLY A 406 20.67 -51.08 7.08
CA GLY A 406 22.04 -51.47 7.40
C GLY A 406 23.03 -50.30 7.58
N GLY A 407 22.55 -49.06 7.66
CA GLY A 407 23.40 -47.87 7.84
C GLY A 407 24.09 -47.42 6.55
N HIS A 408 23.65 -47.93 5.40
CA HIS A 408 24.18 -47.51 4.10
C HIS A 408 23.59 -46.16 3.67
N ILE A 409 24.33 -45.43 2.85
CA ILE A 409 23.90 -44.17 2.24
C ILE A 409 23.93 -44.35 0.73
N GLY A 410 22.81 -44.11 0.06
CA GLY A 410 22.69 -44.15 -1.39
C GLY A 410 22.50 -42.74 -1.96
N ILE A 411 23.27 -42.35 -2.97
CA ILE A 411 23.12 -41.05 -3.64
C ILE A 411 21.94 -41.13 -4.62
N VAL A 412 21.01 -40.18 -4.55
CA VAL A 412 19.74 -40.21 -5.28
C VAL A 412 19.56 -39.07 -6.27
N ALA A 413 20.28 -37.95 -6.11
CA ALA A 413 20.26 -36.86 -7.08
C ALA A 413 21.54 -36.00 -7.02
N LYS A 414 21.80 -35.28 -8.12
CA LYS A 414 22.79 -34.20 -8.22
C LYS A 414 22.04 -32.89 -8.48
N ALA A 415 22.39 -31.81 -7.78
CA ALA A 415 21.85 -30.47 -8.07
C ALA A 415 22.63 -29.78 -9.22
N ALA A 416 21.99 -28.84 -9.90
CA ALA A 416 22.63 -27.99 -10.91
C ALA A 416 23.76 -27.13 -10.30
N GLU A 417 24.68 -26.67 -11.15
CA GLU A 417 25.83 -25.85 -10.73
C GLU A 417 25.36 -24.46 -10.28
N ASP A 418 25.30 -24.26 -8.96
CA ASP A 418 24.97 -22.97 -8.32
C ASP A 418 25.97 -22.66 -7.21
N ALA A 419 26.90 -21.74 -7.50
CA ALA A 419 27.94 -21.32 -6.58
C ALA A 419 27.37 -20.65 -5.30
N ALA A 420 26.23 -19.95 -5.41
CA ALA A 420 25.60 -19.31 -4.26
C ALA A 420 24.96 -20.35 -3.33
N LEU A 421 24.34 -21.39 -3.89
CA LEU A 421 23.81 -22.51 -3.13
C LEU A 421 24.92 -23.29 -2.42
N VAL A 422 26.02 -23.58 -3.12
CA VAL A 422 27.20 -24.24 -2.54
C VAL A 422 27.74 -23.45 -1.35
N ALA A 423 27.92 -22.12 -1.50
CA ALA A 423 28.42 -21.27 -0.42
C ALA A 423 27.47 -21.24 0.80
N ARG A 424 26.15 -21.33 0.58
CA ARG A 424 25.15 -21.39 1.67
C ARG A 424 25.19 -22.73 2.41
N LEU A 425 25.32 -23.83 1.67
CA LEU A 425 25.42 -25.18 2.27
C LEU A 425 26.75 -25.38 2.98
N ALA A 426 27.85 -24.87 2.43
CA ALA A 426 29.19 -24.94 3.04
C ALA A 426 29.20 -24.39 4.47
N LYS A 427 28.52 -23.26 4.74
CA LYS A 427 28.38 -22.68 6.09
C LYS A 427 27.80 -23.64 7.14
N LYS A 428 27.09 -24.68 6.72
CA LYS A 428 26.46 -25.70 7.58
C LYS A 428 27.11 -27.07 7.44
N ALA A 429 28.08 -27.22 6.53
CA ALA A 429 28.76 -28.47 6.29
C ALA A 429 29.85 -28.70 7.35
N ILE A 430 30.08 -29.97 7.71
CA ILE A 430 31.18 -30.38 8.56
C ILE A 430 32.15 -31.17 7.68
N ALA A 431 33.40 -30.75 7.62
CA ALA A 431 34.43 -31.47 6.90
C ALA A 431 34.62 -32.87 7.51
N ILE A 432 34.61 -33.89 6.67
CA ILE A 432 34.96 -35.25 7.10
C ILE A 432 36.48 -35.27 7.29
N GLY A 433 36.93 -35.23 8.54
CA GLY A 433 38.34 -35.41 8.89
C GLY A 433 38.71 -36.89 8.96
N PRO A 434 40.02 -37.24 8.85
CA PRO A 434 40.48 -38.57 9.22
C PRO A 434 40.09 -38.80 10.69
N GLY A 435 39.31 -39.85 10.95
CA GLY A 435 38.94 -40.21 12.32
C GLY A 435 40.18 -40.40 13.19
N VAL A 436 40.09 -39.96 14.45
CA VAL A 436 41.01 -40.40 15.51
C VAL A 436 40.87 -41.90 15.70
#